data_AF-A0A4Y2WJG7-F1
#
_entry.id   AF-A0A4Y2WJG7-F1
#
_cell.length_a   1.000
_cell.length_b   1.000
_cell.length_c   1.000
_cell.angle_alpha   90.00
_cell.angle_beta   90.00
_cell.angle_gamma   90.00
#
_symmetry.space_group_name_H-M   'P 1'
#
loop_
_entity.id
_entity.type
_entity.pdbx_description
1 polymer ?
#
loop_
_entity_poly.entity_id
_entity_poly.type
_entity_poly.pdbx_seq_one_letter_code
_entity_poly.pdbx_strand_id
1 'polypeptide(L)'
;MDKNSKLSLRNKLLLYKTLMRPIMSYASPVWGAAAKTHINKLETTQNKIARQITQVPWFVRNKQIQKELKLTSMLEFFRKLALNFFNTIDNSSNPAIAEIPTYDPAEPKKKRRPRTLIN
;
A
#
# COMPACT_ATOMS: atom_id res chain seq x y z
N MET A 1 10.87 -8.30 -12.41
CA MET A 1 10.57 -9.67 -12.89
C MET A 1 10.96 -9.73 -14.34
N ASP A 2 11.74 -10.74 -14.72
CA ASP A 2 12.18 -10.84 -16.11
C ASP A 2 10.99 -11.11 -17.04
N LYS A 3 10.94 -10.38 -18.15
CA LYS A 3 9.96 -10.54 -19.24
C LYS A 3 10.08 -11.94 -19.84
N ASN A 4 11.29 -12.49 -19.90
CA ASN A 4 11.57 -13.80 -20.50
C ASN A 4 11.29 -14.97 -19.55
N SER A 5 10.89 -14.69 -18.31
CA SER A 5 10.52 -15.75 -17.35
C SER A 5 9.32 -16.56 -17.86
N LYS A 6 9.49 -17.88 -17.93
CA LYS A 6 8.48 -18.88 -18.32
C LYS A 6 7.36 -19.08 -17.28
N LEU A 7 7.39 -18.33 -16.18
CA LEU A 7 6.35 -18.42 -15.14
C LEU A 7 5.00 -17.96 -15.69
N SER A 8 3.93 -18.64 -15.25
CA SER A 8 2.56 -18.24 -15.54
C SER A 8 2.24 -16.85 -14.97
N LEU A 9 1.29 -16.15 -15.58
CA LEU A 9 0.77 -14.87 -15.09
C LEU A 9 0.42 -14.93 -13.59
N ARG A 10 -0.27 -16.01 -13.18
CA ARG A 10 -0.69 -16.25 -11.80
C ARG A 10 0.50 -16.34 -10.85
N ASN A 11 1.56 -17.06 -11.23
CA ASN A 11 2.75 -17.22 -10.38
C ASN A 11 3.54 -15.91 -10.28
N LYS A 12 3.65 -15.15 -11.37
CA LYS A 12 4.27 -13.82 -11.34
C LYS A 12 3.49 -12.85 -10.45
N LEU A 13 2.16 -12.85 -10.55
CA LEU A 13 1.31 -12.05 -9.68
C LEU A 13 1.42 -12.47 -8.21
N LEU A 14 1.49 -13.77 -7.93
CA LEU A 14 1.66 -14.30 -6.58
C LEU A 14 2.95 -13.80 -5.95
N LEU A 15 4.09 -13.96 -6.63
CA LEU A 15 5.40 -13.48 -6.17
C LEU A 15 5.43 -11.96 -5.93
N TYR A 16 4.76 -11.17 -6.76
CA TYR A 16 4.62 -9.73 -6.50
C TYR A 16 3.87 -9.48 -5.19
N LYS A 17 2.74 -10.17 -4.96
CA LYS A 17 1.93 -10.00 -3.76
C LYS A 17 2.64 -10.48 -2.49
N THR A 18 3.46 -11.52 -2.57
CA THR A 18 4.12 -12.11 -1.40
C THR A 18 5.46 -11.47 -1.05
N LEU A 19 6.23 -10.99 -2.03
CA LEU A 19 7.58 -10.46 -1.79
C LEU A 19 7.64 -8.95 -1.92
N MET A 20 7.22 -8.43 -3.08
CA MET A 20 7.40 -7.01 -3.41
C MET A 20 6.40 -6.12 -2.67
N ARG A 21 5.12 -6.54 -2.61
CA ARG A 21 4.06 -5.75 -1.98
C ARG A 21 4.34 -5.51 -0.49
N PRO A 22 4.79 -6.49 0.31
CA PRO A 22 5.18 -6.25 1.70
C PRO A 22 6.36 -5.30 1.84
N ILE A 23 7.42 -5.46 1.03
CA ILE A 23 8.58 -4.55 1.03
C ILE A 23 8.15 -3.10 0.78
N MET A 24 7.21 -2.89 -0.14
CA MET A 24 6.70 -1.55 -0.46
C MET A 24 5.74 -0.98 0.59
N SER A 25 5.29 -1.76 1.58
CA SER A 25 4.16 -1.38 2.46
C SER A 25 4.36 -1.64 3.95
N TYR A 26 5.48 -2.23 4.35
CA TYR A 26 5.71 -2.75 5.71
C TYR A 26 5.41 -1.72 6.82
N ALA A 27 5.88 -0.48 6.66
CA ALA A 27 5.66 0.59 7.63
C ALA A 27 4.62 1.63 7.16
N SER A 28 3.77 1.27 6.21
CA SER A 28 2.77 2.19 5.66
C SER A 28 1.78 2.77 6.69
N PRO A 29 1.43 2.10 7.82
CA PRO A 29 0.69 2.78 8.88
C PRO A 29 1.43 4.02 9.41
N VAL A 30 2.77 4.00 9.44
CA VAL A 30 3.61 5.08 9.96
C VAL A 30 3.83 6.20 8.93
N TRP A 31 4.19 5.86 7.69
CA TRP A 31 4.57 6.84 6.67
C TRP A 31 3.58 6.95 5.52
N GLY A 32 2.43 6.28 5.56
CA GLY A 32 1.44 6.37 4.48
C GLY A 32 0.88 7.78 4.30
N ALA A 33 0.96 8.65 5.32
CA ALA A 33 0.65 10.08 5.25
C ALA A 33 1.81 10.96 4.72
N ALA A 34 2.86 10.33 4.18
CA ALA A 34 3.98 11.03 3.56
C ALA A 34 3.52 11.84 2.33
N ALA A 35 4.43 12.68 1.82
CA ALA A 35 4.14 13.50 0.65
C ALA A 35 3.70 12.63 -0.53
N LYS A 36 2.68 13.11 -1.25
CA LYS A 36 2.09 12.44 -2.42
C LYS A 36 3.14 12.02 -3.45
N THR A 37 4.23 12.78 -3.57
CA THR A 37 5.36 12.47 -4.46
C THR A 37 6.03 11.13 -4.15
N HIS A 38 6.23 10.79 -2.88
CA HIS A 38 6.82 9.51 -2.46
C HIS A 38 5.85 8.34 -2.70
N ILE A 39 4.57 8.53 -2.39
CA ILE A 39 3.52 7.53 -2.63
C ILE A 39 3.38 7.27 -4.14
N ASN A 40 3.43 8.32 -4.96
CA ASN A 40 3.38 8.21 -6.42
C ASN A 40 4.57 7.45 -7.00
N LYS A 41 5.77 7.53 -6.38
CA LYS A 41 6.92 6.71 -6.80
C LYS A 41 6.62 5.22 -6.59
N LEU A 42 6.01 4.85 -5.46
CA LEU A 42 5.61 3.47 -5.20
C LEU A 42 4.49 3.00 -6.13
N GLU A 43 3.49 3.85 -6.38
CA GLU A 43 2.42 3.56 -7.35
C GLU A 43 3.01 3.33 -8.76
N THR A 44 4.01 4.13 -9.15
CA THR A 44 4.72 3.96 -10.42
C THR A 44 5.48 2.64 -10.47
N THR A 45 6.15 2.24 -9.39
CA THR A 45 6.81 0.94 -9.28
C THR A 45 5.82 -0.21 -9.38
N GLN A 46 4.67 -0.13 -8.71
CA GLN A 46 3.57 -1.10 -8.85
C GLN A 46 3.10 -1.21 -10.31
N ASN A 47 2.90 -0.07 -10.99
CA ASN A 47 2.45 -0.05 -12.37
C ASN A 47 3.46 -0.67 -13.34
N LYS A 48 4.75 -0.40 -13.14
CA LYS A 48 5.83 -1.04 -13.90
C LYS A 48 5.82 -2.56 -13.71
N ILE A 49 5.67 -3.03 -12.48
CA ILE A 49 5.61 -4.47 -12.18
C ILE A 49 4.36 -5.09 -12.79
N ALA A 50 3.18 -4.45 -12.66
CA ALA A 50 1.94 -4.94 -13.25
C ALA A 50 2.05 -5.11 -14.77
N ARG A 51 2.70 -4.16 -15.47
CA ARG A 51 3.00 -4.28 -16.91
C ARG A 51 3.99 -5.40 -17.21
N GLN A 52 5.04 -5.56 -16.40
CA GLN A 52 5.97 -6.69 -16.56
C GLN A 52 5.29 -8.05 -16.37
N ILE A 53 4.30 -8.14 -15.47
CA ILE A 53 3.53 -9.37 -15.23
C ILE A 53 2.63 -9.68 -16.44
N THR A 54 1.91 -8.67 -16.94
CA THR A 54 0.86 -8.84 -17.96
C THR A 54 1.35 -8.81 -19.40
N GLN A 55 2.53 -8.22 -19.65
CA GLN A 55 3.12 -8.11 -21.00
C GLN A 55 2.22 -7.42 -22.03
N VAL A 56 1.32 -6.55 -21.58
CA VAL A 56 0.38 -5.83 -22.45
C VAL A 56 1.04 -4.67 -23.21
N PRO A 57 0.49 -4.27 -24.36
CA PRO A 57 0.97 -3.10 -25.10
C PRO A 57 0.96 -1.79 -24.30
N TRP A 58 1.80 -0.84 -24.71
CA TRP A 58 1.99 0.44 -23.99
C TRP A 58 0.69 1.26 -23.89
N PHE A 59 -0.16 1.21 -24.92
CA PHE A 59 -1.42 1.97 -25.02
C PHE A 59 -2.51 1.48 -24.05
N VAL A 60 -2.37 0.29 -23.45
CA VAL A 60 -3.32 -0.21 -22.45
C VAL A 60 -3.19 0.59 -21.17
N ARG A 61 -4.26 1.26 -20.73
CA ARG A 61 -4.24 2.14 -19.53
C ARG A 61 -3.87 1.37 -18.26
N ASN A 62 -3.02 1.93 -17.40
CA ASN A 62 -2.62 1.31 -16.11
C ASN A 62 -3.82 0.91 -15.24
N LYS A 63 -4.86 1.76 -15.18
CA LYS A 63 -6.09 1.47 -14.43
C LYS A 63 -6.78 0.17 -14.89
N GLN A 64 -6.75 -0.13 -16.18
CA GLN A 64 -7.31 -1.37 -16.73
C GLN A 64 -6.51 -2.59 -16.25
N ILE A 65 -5.18 -2.50 -16.34
CA ILE A 65 -4.25 -3.56 -15.89
C ILE A 65 -4.44 -3.83 -14.40
N GLN A 66 -4.55 -2.79 -13.58
CA GLN A 66 -4.80 -2.92 -12.14
C GLN A 66 -6.13 -3.63 -11.86
N LYS A 67 -7.20 -3.27 -12.57
CA LYS A 67 -8.53 -3.89 -12.44
C LYS A 67 -8.49 -5.38 -12.80
N GLU A 68 -7.84 -5.73 -13.90
CA GLU A 68 -7.68 -7.12 -14.34
C GLU A 68 -6.89 -7.97 -13.34
N LEU A 69 -5.80 -7.40 -12.78
CA LEU A 69 -4.99 -8.08 -11.76
C LEU A 69 -5.60 -8.05 -10.35
N LYS A 70 -6.77 -7.39 -10.18
CA LYS A 70 -7.41 -7.12 -8.88
C LYS A 70 -6.42 -6.49 -7.87
N LEU A 71 -5.65 -5.52 -8.34
CA LEU A 71 -4.71 -4.75 -7.53
C LEU A 71 -5.35 -3.42 -7.13
N THR A 72 -5.39 -3.14 -5.83
CA THR A 72 -5.73 -1.81 -5.33
C THR A 72 -4.55 -0.86 -5.49
N SER A 73 -4.84 0.44 -5.52
CA SER A 73 -3.79 1.45 -5.48
C SER A 73 -2.93 1.30 -4.22
N MET A 74 -1.68 1.77 -4.26
CA MET A 74 -0.80 1.76 -3.10
C MET A 74 -1.43 2.53 -1.93
N LEU A 75 -2.09 3.67 -2.21
CA LEU A 75 -2.74 4.47 -1.19
C LEU A 75 -3.90 3.72 -0.52
N GLU A 76 -4.81 3.11 -1.28
CA GLU A 76 -5.91 2.32 -0.69
C GLU A 76 -5.40 1.14 0.12
N PHE A 77 -4.33 0.50 -0.35
CA PHE A 77 -3.70 -0.58 0.39
C PHE A 77 -3.09 -0.11 1.70
N PHE A 78 -2.45 1.07 1.71
CA PHE A 78 -1.94 1.69 2.94
C PHE A 78 -3.06 2.05 3.90
N ARG A 79 -4.17 2.59 3.41
CA ARG A 79 -5.34 2.87 4.25
C ARG A 79 -5.87 1.61 4.92
N LYS A 80 -5.98 0.51 4.17
CA LYS A 80 -6.38 -0.79 4.73
C LYS A 80 -5.41 -1.28 5.81
N LEU A 81 -4.11 -1.17 5.58
CA LEU A 81 -3.09 -1.55 6.57
C LEU A 81 -3.13 -0.67 7.81
N ALA A 82 -3.29 0.64 7.63
CA ALA A 82 -3.42 1.60 8.73
C ALA A 82 -4.66 1.30 9.57
N LEU A 83 -5.82 1.09 8.95
CA LEU A 83 -7.07 0.74 9.63
C LEU A 83 -6.92 -0.53 10.47
N ASN A 84 -6.35 -1.59 9.89
CA ASN A 84 -6.09 -2.82 10.63
C ASN A 84 -5.12 -2.59 11.80
N PHE A 85 -4.04 -1.83 11.60
CA PHE A 85 -3.05 -1.54 12.63
C PHE A 85 -3.66 -0.76 13.81
N PHE A 86 -4.39 0.31 13.52
CA PHE A 86 -4.98 1.15 14.56
C PHE A 86 -6.15 0.46 15.27
N ASN A 87 -6.97 -0.33 14.56
CA ASN A 87 -7.98 -1.16 15.21
C ASN A 87 -7.35 -2.17 16.19
N THR A 88 -6.20 -2.76 15.85
CA THR A 88 -5.50 -3.67 16.77
C THR A 88 -4.98 -2.93 18.01
N ILE A 89 -4.49 -1.69 17.85
CA ILE A 89 -4.05 -0.85 18.96
C ILE A 89 -5.23 -0.50 19.87
N ASP A 90 -6.33 -0.02 19.29
CA ASP A 90 -7.50 0.47 20.03
C ASP A 90 -8.21 -0.69 20.78
N ASN A 91 -8.12 -1.93 20.28
CA ASN A 91 -8.67 -3.13 20.93
C ASN A 91 -7.67 -3.87 21.84
N SER A 92 -6.44 -3.37 21.99
CA SER A 92 -5.42 -4.08 22.77
C SER A 92 -5.66 -3.95 24.27
N SER A 93 -5.46 -5.04 25.01
CA SER A 93 -5.53 -5.06 26.49
C SER A 93 -4.22 -4.68 27.18
N ASN A 94 -3.20 -4.26 26.42
CA ASN A 94 -1.88 -3.99 26.96
C ASN A 94 -1.88 -2.63 27.70
N PRO A 95 -1.53 -2.58 28.99
CA PRO A 95 -1.54 -1.33 29.77
C PRO A 95 -0.61 -0.27 29.19
N ALA A 96 0.55 -0.65 28.65
CA ALA A 96 1.50 0.29 28.04
C ALA A 96 0.93 0.96 26.78
N ILE A 97 -0.02 0.33 26.08
CA ILE A 97 -0.71 0.93 24.93
C ILE A 97 -1.83 1.84 25.40
N ALA A 98 -2.55 1.47 26.47
CA ALA A 98 -3.60 2.28 27.07
C ALA A 98 -3.07 3.61 27.63
N GLU A 99 -1.81 3.64 28.10
CA GLU A 99 -1.14 4.85 28.56
C GLU A 99 -0.75 5.82 27.43
N ILE A 100 -0.78 5.38 26.16
CA ILE A 100 -0.42 6.25 25.02
C ILE A 100 -1.49 7.34 24.87
N PRO A 101 -1.10 8.63 24.86
CA PRO A 101 -2.06 9.71 24.68
C PRO A 101 -2.85 9.61 23.38
N THR A 102 -4.17 9.71 23.47
CA THR A 102 -5.04 9.81 22.31
C THR A 102 -4.83 11.14 21.60
N TYR A 103 -4.51 11.09 20.30
CA TYR A 103 -4.36 12.28 19.46
C TYR A 103 -5.57 12.46 18.54
N ASP A 104 -6.12 13.68 18.48
CA ASP A 104 -7.18 14.07 17.54
C ASP A 104 -6.64 14.38 16.13
N PRO A 105 -6.88 13.53 15.12
CA PRO A 105 -6.46 13.74 13.74
C PRO A 105 -7.01 15.02 13.07
N ALA A 106 -8.06 15.66 13.60
CA ALA A 106 -8.64 16.88 13.05
C ALA A 106 -7.80 18.15 13.35
N GLU A 107 -6.83 18.07 14.26
CA GLU A 107 -6.01 19.23 14.61
C GLU A 107 -5.12 19.70 13.43
N PRO A 108 -5.16 21.00 13.07
CA PRO A 108 -4.50 21.53 11.89
C PRO A 108 -2.97 21.44 11.95
N LYS A 109 -2.38 21.39 13.15
CA LYS A 109 -0.93 21.27 13.35
C LYS A 109 -0.38 19.87 13.04
N LYS A 110 -1.21 18.83 12.87
CA LYS A 110 -0.73 17.45 12.70
C LYS A 110 -1.32 16.67 11.50
N LYS A 111 -1.52 17.37 10.37
CA LYS A 111 -1.98 16.82 9.07
C LYS A 111 -1.09 15.76 8.38
N ARG A 112 0.13 15.51 8.86
CA ARG A 112 1.07 14.52 8.27
C ARG A 112 1.28 13.30 9.17
N ARG A 113 0.31 13.01 10.04
CA ARG A 113 0.43 11.92 11.00
C ARG A 113 -0.18 10.61 10.46
N PRO A 114 0.34 9.46 10.90
CA PRO A 114 -0.17 8.11 10.59
C PRO A 114 -1.70 7.97 10.50
N ARG A 115 -2.43 8.45 11.52
CA ARG A 115 -3.89 8.30 11.65
C ARG A 115 -4.69 9.11 10.63
N THR A 116 -4.10 10.13 9.98
CA THR A 116 -4.77 10.92 8.92
C THR A 116 -5.11 10.07 7.69
N LEU A 117 -4.58 8.85 7.55
CA LEU A 117 -4.94 7.95 6.45
C LEU A 117 -6.33 7.32 6.59
N ILE A 118 -6.85 7.24 7.81
CA ILE A 118 -8.14 6.61 8.11
C ILE A 118 -9.29 7.63 7.98
N ASN A 119 -8.98 8.92 8.13
CA ASN A 119 -9.93 10.02 8.08
C ASN A 119 -10.12 10.60 6.67
#